data_AF-A0A9D5Y8V0-F1
#
_entry.id   AF-A0A9D5Y8V0-F1
#
_cell.length_a   1.000
_cell.length_b   1.000
_cell.length_c   1.000
_cell.angle_alpha   90.00
_cell.angle_beta   90.00
_cell.angle_gamma   90.00
#
_symmetry.space_group_name_H-M   'P 1'
#
loop_
_entity.id
_entity.type
_entity.pdbx_description
1 polymer ?
#
loop_
_entity_poly.entity_id
_entity_poly.type
_entity_poly.pdbx_seq_one_letter_code
_entity_poly.pdbx_strand_id
1 'polypeptide(L)'
;MLSVKKMFQSPIFRLKRHYCPNCGERLEKVDMTRVVNSNSPEAAQFDFSSEDGLLVGDVQFIWTELQCPRCGRRLTFQEMKAIEKTFKR
;
A
#
# COMPACT_ATOMS: atom_id res chain seq x y z
N MET A 1 12.46 1.34 20.74
CA MET A 1 12.38 0.47 19.55
C MET A 1 11.14 0.88 18.79
N LEU A 2 11.25 1.19 17.50
CA LEU A 2 10.07 1.45 16.66
C LEU A 2 9.52 0.11 16.18
N SER A 3 8.24 -0.12 16.38
CA SER A 3 7.57 -1.31 15.86
C SER A 3 7.38 -1.12 14.36
N VAL A 4 7.88 -2.02 13.51
CA VAL A 4 7.74 -1.90 12.05
C VAL A 4 6.71 -2.90 11.56
N LYS A 5 5.65 -2.41 10.93
CA LYS A 5 4.63 -3.25 10.29
C LYS A 5 4.65 -3.06 8.78
N LYS A 6 5.05 -4.11 8.06
CA LYS A 6 4.96 -4.16 6.60
C LYS A 6 3.57 -4.66 6.20
N MET A 7 2.83 -3.87 5.44
CA MET A 7 1.56 -4.34 4.88
C MET A 7 1.83 -5.44 3.87
N PHE A 8 1.33 -6.65 4.16
CA PHE A 8 1.51 -7.79 3.28
C PHE A 8 0.75 -7.56 1.97
N GLN A 9 1.45 -7.73 0.85
CA GLN A 9 0.89 -7.68 -0.48
C GLN A 9 1.22 -8.98 -1.18
N SER A 10 0.27 -9.52 -1.95
CA SER A 10 0.50 -10.78 -2.66
C SER A 10 1.74 -10.68 -3.56
N PRO A 11 2.74 -11.57 -3.40
CA PRO A 11 4.00 -11.50 -4.14
C PRO A 11 3.76 -11.57 -5.65
N ILE A 12 2.82 -12.40 -6.11
CA ILE A 12 2.44 -12.51 -7.53
C ILE A 12 2.00 -11.15 -8.08
N PHE A 13 1.17 -10.41 -7.32
CA PHE A 13 0.68 -9.10 -7.74
C PHE A 13 1.80 -8.06 -7.70
N ARG A 14 2.76 -8.20 -6.78
CA ARG A 14 3.96 -7.36 -6.74
C ARG A 14 4.89 -7.64 -7.91
N LEU A 15 5.07 -8.87 -8.37
CA LEU A 15 5.91 -9.17 -9.53
C LEU A 15 5.24 -8.80 -10.87
N LYS A 16 3.91 -8.82 -10.93
CA LYS A 16 3.15 -8.45 -12.12
C LYS A 16 3.42 -6.99 -12.52
N ARG A 17 3.49 -6.75 -13.83
CA ARG A 17 3.59 -5.40 -14.41
C ARG A 17 2.20 -4.80 -14.46
N HIS A 18 2.04 -3.63 -13.84
CA HIS A 18 0.80 -2.88 -13.83
C HIS A 18 0.91 -1.70 -14.78
N TYR A 19 -0.18 -1.40 -15.47
CA TYR A 19 -0.26 -0.30 -16.41
C TYR A 19 -1.34 0.68 -15.94
N CYS A 20 -1.10 1.96 -16.18
CA CYS A 20 -2.06 2.99 -15.83
C CYS A 20 -3.33 2.81 -16.69
N PRO A 21 -4.52 2.75 -16.09
CA PRO A 21 -5.77 2.64 -16.86
C PRO A 21 -6.10 3.90 -17.68
N ASN A 22 -5.43 5.03 -17.41
CA ASN A 22 -5.70 6.30 -18.09
C ASN A 22 -4.79 6.51 -19.30
N CYS A 23 -3.48 6.28 -19.14
CA CYS A 23 -2.49 6.54 -20.20
C CYS A 23 -1.80 5.29 -20.75
N GLY A 24 -2.05 4.10 -20.18
CA GLY A 24 -1.40 2.86 -20.58
C GLY A 24 0.07 2.73 -20.17
N GLU A 25 0.65 3.74 -19.53
CA GLU A 25 2.07 3.74 -19.11
C GLU A 25 2.32 2.74 -17.98
N ARG A 26 3.53 2.17 -17.93
CA ARG A 26 3.90 1.25 -16.84
C ARG A 26 3.94 2.00 -15.50
N LEU A 27 3.21 1.49 -14.52
CA LEU A 27 3.24 2.01 -13.16
C LEU A 27 4.56 1.61 -12.47
N GLU A 28 5.12 2.56 -11.74
CA GLU A 28 6.30 2.38 -10.90
C GLU A 28 5.89 2.05 -9.48
N LYS A 29 6.70 1.25 -8.78
CA LYS A 29 6.44 0.88 -7.39
C LYS A 29 7.17 1.88 -6.50
N VAL A 30 6.42 2.48 -5.58
CA VAL A 30 6.95 3.43 -4.62
C VAL A 30 6.69 2.88 -3.22
N ASP A 31 7.76 2.67 -2.46
CA ASP A 31 7.64 2.26 -1.08
C ASP A 31 7.34 3.49 -0.22
N MET A 32 6.14 3.47 0.36
CA MET A 32 5.64 4.49 1.27
C MET A 32 5.92 4.03 2.70
N THR A 33 6.45 4.95 3.50
CA THR A 33 6.65 4.73 4.93
C THR A 33 5.93 5.82 5.70
N ARG A 34 5.15 5.45 6.71
CA ARG A 34 4.51 6.41 7.62
C ARG A 34 4.63 5.90 9.05
N VAL A 35 5.06 6.76 9.94
CA VAL A 35 5.06 6.48 11.39
C VAL A 35 3.74 6.99 11.95
N VAL A 36 3.00 6.12 12.62
CA VAL A 36 1.72 6.44 13.24
C VAL A 36 1.77 5.97 14.68
N ASN A 37 1.42 6.86 15.60
CA ASN A 37 1.34 6.50 17.02
C ASN A 37 -0.02 5.88 17.32
N SER A 38 -0.06 4.75 18.03
CA SER A 38 -1.31 4.05 18.36
C SER A 38 -2.29 4.89 19.19
N ASN A 39 -1.82 5.93 19.89
CA ASN A 39 -2.67 6.84 20.67
C ASN A 39 -3.11 8.10 19.90
N SER A 40 -2.65 8.26 18.66
CA SER A 40 -3.03 9.40 17.83
C SER A 40 -4.42 9.20 17.20
N PRO A 41 -5.17 10.27 16.90
CA PRO A 41 -6.46 10.16 16.20
C PRO A 41 -6.31 9.56 14.78
N GLU A 42 -5.12 9.65 14.19
CA GLU A 42 -4.81 9.03 12.90
C GLU A 42 -4.74 7.50 12.98
N ALA A 43 -4.54 6.93 14.18
CA ALA A 43 -4.47 5.50 14.42
C ALA A 43 -5.75 4.76 13.99
N ALA A 44 -6.92 5.42 14.01
CA ALA A 44 -8.18 4.82 13.58
C ALA A 44 -8.17 4.37 12.10
N GLN A 45 -7.27 4.91 11.28
CA GLN A 45 -7.13 4.56 9.87
C GLN A 45 -6.12 3.43 9.62
N PHE A 46 -5.38 3.01 10.64
CA PHE A 46 -4.31 2.01 10.52
C PHE A 46 -4.61 0.81 11.40
N ASP A 47 -4.35 -0.38 10.89
CA ASP A 47 -4.51 -1.61 11.65
C ASP A 47 -3.24 -1.86 12.48
N PHE A 48 -3.33 -1.78 13.80
CA PHE A 48 -2.21 -2.03 14.73
C PHE A 48 -2.11 -3.50 15.18
N SER A 49 -2.97 -4.36 14.66
CA SER A 49 -3.05 -5.78 15.01
C SER A 49 -1.87 -6.56 14.41
N SER A 50 -1.11 -7.29 15.21
CA SER A 50 -0.07 -8.21 14.75
C SER A 50 -0.38 -9.63 15.22
N GLU A 51 0.32 -10.62 14.64
CA GLU A 51 0.16 -12.04 14.99
C GLU A 51 0.43 -12.29 16.49
N ASP A 52 1.35 -11.52 17.08
CA ASP A 52 1.72 -11.56 18.50
C ASP A 52 0.91 -10.62 19.42
N GLY A 53 -0.07 -9.87 18.90
CA GLY A 53 -0.90 -8.93 19.68
C GLY A 53 -1.01 -7.52 19.10
N LEU A 54 -1.50 -6.55 19.88
CA LEU A 54 -1.59 -5.14 19.44
C LEU A 54 -0.24 -4.42 19.56
N LEU A 55 0.17 -3.76 18.48
CA LEU A 55 1.31 -2.86 18.49
C LEU A 55 0.91 -1.54 19.19
N VAL A 56 1.58 -1.22 20.30
CA VAL A 56 1.35 0.00 21.08
C VAL A 56 2.55 0.94 20.96
N GLY A 57 2.28 2.23 20.79
CA GLY A 57 3.29 3.28 20.63
C GLY A 57 3.50 3.68 19.17
N ASP A 58 4.71 4.12 18.83
CA ASP A 58 5.07 4.53 17.48
C ASP A 58 5.31 3.32 16.57
N VAL A 59 4.42 3.16 15.58
CA VAL A 59 4.49 2.08 14.61
C VAL A 59 4.80 2.64 13.24
N GLN A 60 5.88 2.15 12.62
CA GLN A 60 6.23 2.45 11.25
C GLN A 60 5.51 1.49 10.30
N PHE A 61 4.52 2.01 9.60
CA PHE A 61 3.83 1.33 8.52
C PHE A 61 4.59 1.48 7.22
N ILE A 62 4.87 0.36 6.57
CA ILE A 62 5.53 0.33 5.27
C ILE A 62 4.61 -0.38 4.29
N TRP A 63 4.26 0.29 3.20
CA TRP A 63 3.47 -0.29 2.12
C TRP A 63 3.96 0.18 0.77
N THR A 64 3.75 -0.63 -0.26
CA THR A 64 4.14 -0.27 -1.62
C THR A 64 2.89 0.27 -2.35
N GLU A 65 3.00 1.42 -3.00
CA GLU A 65 1.99 1.96 -3.91
C GLU A 65 2.49 1.93 -5.36
N LEU A 66 1.57 2.13 -6.29
CA LEU A 66 1.83 2.19 -7.71
C LEU A 66 1.65 3.64 -8.17
N GLN A 67 2.71 4.26 -8.68
CA GLN A 67 2.68 5.63 -9.20
C GLN A 67 2.89 5.64 -10.71
N CYS A 68 2.05 6.39 -11.40
CA CYS A 68 2.15 6.66 -12.82
C CYS A 68 3.14 7.82 -13.06
N PRO A 69 4.28 7.60 -13.74
CA PRO A 69 5.24 8.69 -14.00
C PRO A 69 4.71 9.72 -15.01
N ARG A 70 3.80 9.33 -15.91
CA ARG A 70 3.22 10.22 -16.93
C ARG A 70 2.11 11.12 -16.40
N CYS A 71 1.24 10.55 -15.56
CA CYS A 71 -0.01 11.17 -15.13
C CYS A 71 -0.03 11.54 -13.64
N GLY A 72 1.02 11.18 -12.89
CA GLY A 72 1.15 11.45 -11.46
C GLY A 72 0.18 10.66 -10.57
N ARG A 73 -0.69 9.83 -11.16
CA ARG A 73 -1.71 9.07 -10.43
C ARG A 73 -1.05 8.04 -9.52
N ARG A 74 -1.43 8.06 -8.24
CA ARG A 74 -1.06 7.05 -7.24
C ARG A 74 -2.24 6.11 -7.06
N LEU A 75 -1.94 4.82 -7.00
CA LEU A 75 -2.91 3.74 -6.86
C LEU A 75 -2.35 2.74 -5.85
N THR A 76 -3.17 2.37 -4.89
CA THR A 76 -2.84 1.25 -4.01
C THR A 76 -2.91 -0.07 -4.79
N PHE A 77 -2.25 -1.11 -4.26
CA PHE A 77 -2.37 -2.46 -4.81
C PHE A 77 -3.82 -2.97 -4.84
N GLN A 78 -4.63 -2.57 -3.85
CA GLN A 78 -6.05 -2.94 -3.80
C GLN A 78 -6.85 -2.27 -4.92
N GLU A 79 -6.63 -0.97 -5.14
CA GLU A 79 -7.26 -0.24 -6.24
C GLU A 79 -6.86 -0.83 -7.59
N MET A 80 -5.57 -1.09 -7.81
CA MET A 80 -5.10 -1.69 -9.06
C MET A 80 -5.70 -3.08 -9.28
N LYS A 81 -5.82 -3.90 -8.23
CA LYS A 81 -6.49 -5.20 -8.31
C LYS A 81 -7.98 -5.08 -8.62
N ALA A 82 -8.66 -4.05 -8.12
CA ALA A 82 -10.05 -3.79 -8.45
C ALA A 82 -10.20 -3.39 -9.94
N ILE A 83 -9.33 -2.50 -10.42
CA ILE A 83 -9.27 -2.06 -11.82
C ILE A 83 -8.99 -3.25 -12.74
N GLU A 84 -7.95 -4.05 -12.47
CA GLU A 84 -7.64 -5.22 -13.31
C GLU A 84 -8.77 -6.27 -13.34
N LYS A 85 -9.59 -6.34 -12.29
CA LYS A 85 -10.78 -7.19 -12.26
C LYS A 85 -11.91 -6.64 -13.14
N THR A 86 -12.13 -5.33 -13.16
CA THR A 86 -13.20 -4.72 -13.97
C THR A 86 -12.88 -4.73 -15.46
N PHE A 87 -11.61 -4.60 -15.84
CA PHE A 87 -11.16 -4.65 -17.24
C PHE A 87 -11.12 -6.06 -17.84
N LYS A 88 -11.37 -7.11 -17.05
CA LYS A 88 -11.35 -8.52 -17.51
C LYS A 88 -12.68 -9.02 -18.10
N ARG A 89 -13.61 -8.12 -18.43
CA ARG A 89 -14.98 -8.45 -18.84
C ARG A 89 -15.23 -8.16 -20.31
#